data_AF-A0A921BLF0-F1
#
_entry.id   AF-A0A921BLF0-F1
#
_cell.length_a   1.000
_cell.length_b   1.000
_cell.length_c   1.000
_cell.angle_alpha   90.00
_cell.angle_beta   90.00
_cell.angle_gamma   90.00
#
_symmetry.space_group_name_H-M   'P 1'
#
loop_
_entity.id
_entity.type
_entity.pdbx_description
1 polymer ?
#
loop_
_entity_poly.entity_id
_entity_poly.type
_entity_poly.pdbx_seq_one_letter_code
_entity_poly.pdbx_strand_id
1 'polypeptide(L)'
;MPHRHPVKVRFYELDPYGHLNHSVYVQLFETGRVELLDEVGLGLHDLEAEGFRFVVTQIATRFRALPLWAGTPWSSRRKSSRSAVPRRGGDSAS
;
A
#
# COMPACT_ATOMS: atom_id res chain seq x y z
N MET A 1 26.42 -0.71 6.33
CA MET A 1 25.26 -1.22 7.11
C MET A 1 24.03 -1.27 6.22
N PRO A 2 23.03 -2.13 6.47
CA PRO A 2 21.78 -2.10 5.71
C PRO A 2 20.99 -0.82 6.02
N HIS A 3 20.55 -0.10 4.99
CA HIS A 3 19.64 1.04 5.13
C HIS A 3 18.23 0.55 5.45
N ARG A 4 17.54 1.26 6.34
CA ARG A 4 16.20 0.92 6.82
C ARG A 4 15.30 2.15 6.70
N HIS A 5 14.36 2.09 5.78
CA HIS A 5 13.36 3.13 5.62
C HIS A 5 12.00 2.67 6.16
N PRO A 6 11.39 3.38 7.14
CA PRO A 6 10.07 3.02 7.65
C PRO A 6 8.99 3.39 6.62
N VAL A 7 8.16 2.43 6.22
CA VAL A 7 7.02 2.68 5.32
C VAL A 7 5.69 2.37 6.00
N LYS A 8 4.72 3.26 5.82
CA LYS A 8 3.34 3.06 6.26
C LYS A 8 2.53 2.41 5.15
N VAL A 9 2.16 1.14 5.35
CA VAL A 9 1.27 0.39 4.45
C VAL A 9 -0.15 0.95 4.55
N ARG A 10 -0.80 1.10 3.39
CA ARG A 10 -2.16 1.61 3.24
C ARG A 10 -3.13 0.45 2.98
N PHE A 11 -4.39 0.65 3.35
CA PHE A 11 -5.39 -0.42 3.27
C PHE A 11 -5.60 -0.97 1.85
N TYR A 12 -5.55 -0.12 0.83
CA TYR A 12 -5.74 -0.53 -0.57
C TYR A 12 -4.54 -1.28 -1.16
N GLU A 13 -3.40 -1.28 -0.47
CA GLU A 13 -2.20 -2.03 -0.87
C GLU A 13 -2.29 -3.49 -0.42
N LEU A 14 -3.29 -3.81 0.40
CA LEU A 14 -3.58 -5.15 0.85
C LEU A 14 -4.39 -5.91 -0.20
N ASP A 15 -4.07 -7.19 -0.34
CA ASP A 15 -4.87 -8.14 -1.10
C ASP A 15 -6.12 -8.58 -0.30
N PRO A 16 -7.05 -9.33 -0.93
CA PRO A 16 -8.24 -9.84 -0.23
C PRO A 16 -7.95 -10.75 0.98
N TYR A 17 -6.72 -11.27 1.10
CA TYR A 17 -6.29 -12.08 2.23
C TYR A 17 -5.68 -11.24 3.36
N GLY A 18 -5.62 -9.91 3.19
CA GLY A 18 -5.08 -8.99 4.18
C GLY A 18 -3.55 -8.91 4.19
N HIS A 19 -2.88 -9.48 3.18
CA HIS A 19 -1.44 -9.37 3.02
C HIS A 19 -1.09 -8.20 2.11
N LEU A 20 0.10 -7.64 2.26
CA LEU A 20 0.59 -6.69 1.27
C LEU A 20 0.72 -7.38 -0.08
N ASN A 21 0.09 -6.78 -1.10
CA ASN A 21 0.13 -7.32 -2.44
C ASN A 21 1.58 -7.41 -2.95
N HIS A 22 1.94 -8.54 -3.57
CA HIS A 22 3.27 -8.78 -4.12
C HIS A 22 3.74 -7.71 -5.11
N SER A 23 2.83 -7.09 -5.87
CA SER A 23 3.18 -6.01 -6.79
C SER A 23 3.61 -4.72 -6.07
N VAL A 24 3.08 -4.46 -4.87
CA VAL A 24 3.38 -3.24 -4.10
C VAL A 24 4.80 -3.28 -3.54
N TYR A 25 5.37 -4.46 -3.30
CA TYR A 25 6.75 -4.59 -2.84
C TYR A 25 7.77 -3.92 -3.76
N VAL A 26 7.54 -3.94 -5.08
CA VAL A 26 8.43 -3.26 -6.03
C VAL A 26 8.47 -1.77 -5.77
N GLN A 27 7.31 -1.16 -5.48
CA GLN A 27 7.23 0.26 -5.14
C GLN A 27 7.93 0.57 -3.81
N LEU A 28 7.80 -0.31 -2.81
CA LEU A 28 8.50 -0.15 -1.53
C LEU A 28 10.02 -0.22 -1.67
N PHE A 29 10.53 -1.14 -2.50
CA PHE A 29 11.97 -1.22 -2.78
C PHE A 29 12.47 0.01 -3.52
N GLU A 30 11.67 0.56 -4.43
CA GLU A 30 11.99 1.78 -5.14
C GLU A 30 12.06 2.98 -4.19
N THR A 31 11.08 3.14 -3.30
CA THR A 31 11.11 4.18 -2.25
C THR A 31 12.37 4.04 -1.40
N GLY A 32 12.66 2.85 -0.87
CA GLY A 32 13.86 2.64 -0.05
C GLY A 32 15.17 2.89 -0.81
N ARG A 33 15.20 2.63 -2.12
CA ARG A 33 16.37 2.92 -2.97
C ARG A 33 16.57 4.42 -3.15
N VAL A 34 15.49 5.16 -3.42
CA VAL A 34 15.54 6.63 -3.58
C VAL A 34 16.02 7.29 -2.29
N GLU A 35 15.47 6.87 -1.15
CA GLU A 35 15.84 7.40 0.17
C GLU A 35 17.29 7.08 0.53
N LEU A 36 17.76 5.86 0.24
CA LEU A 36 19.17 5.49 0.41
C LEU A 36 20.09 6.37 -0.45
N LEU A 37 19.72 6.61 -1.71
CA LEU A 37 20.50 7.43 -2.63
C LEU A 37 20.58 8.89 -2.15
N ASP A 38 19.48 9.42 -1.66
CA ASP A 38 19.41 10.76 -1.07
C ASP A 38 20.31 10.88 0.18
N GLU A 39 20.27 9.89 1.08
CA GLU A 39 21.11 9.86 2.30
C GLU A 39 22.62 9.89 2.01
N VAL A 40 23.05 9.36 0.86
CA VAL A 40 24.48 9.32 0.48
C VAL A 40 24.88 10.46 -0.46
N GLY A 41 24.00 11.43 -0.69
CA GLY A 41 24.25 12.57 -1.57
C GLY A 41 24.28 12.22 -3.06
N LEU A 42 23.67 11.09 -3.44
CA LEU A 42 23.48 10.64 -4.81
C LEU A 42 21.98 10.66 -5.16
N GLY A 43 21.26 11.67 -4.68
CA GLY A 43 19.84 11.85 -4.92
C GLY A 43 19.56 11.87 -6.42
N LEU A 44 18.36 11.41 -6.81
CA LEU A 44 18.01 11.28 -8.24
C LEU A 44 18.11 12.62 -8.97
N HIS A 45 17.71 13.71 -8.30
CA HIS A 45 17.78 15.06 -8.83
C HIS A 45 19.21 15.55 -9.02
N ASP A 46 20.11 15.23 -8.09
CA ASP A 46 21.52 15.64 -8.16
C ASP A 46 22.23 14.87 -9.28
N LEU A 47 21.97 13.56 -9.39
CA LEU A 47 22.45 12.74 -10.49
C LEU A 47 21.97 13.24 -11.85
N GLU A 48 20.70 13.65 -11.96
CA GLU A 48 20.16 14.24 -13.18
C GLU A 48 20.82 15.58 -13.53
N ALA A 49 21.11 16.43 -12.54
CA ALA A 49 21.84 17.68 -12.75
C ALA A 49 23.27 17.44 -13.24
N GLU A 50 23.89 16.33 -12.84
CA GLU A 50 25.20 15.86 -13.31
C GLU A 50 25.13 15.14 -14.67
N GLY A 51 23.94 14.98 -15.25
CA GLY A 51 23.73 14.37 -16.56
C GLY A 51 23.55 12.84 -16.55
N PHE A 52 23.38 12.24 -15.37
CA PHE A 52 23.16 10.81 -15.19
C PHE A 52 21.67 10.50 -14.99
N ARG A 53 21.22 9.34 -15.49
CA ARG A 53 19.87 8.80 -15.23
C ARG A 53 19.95 7.40 -14.69
N PHE A 54 19.27 7.16 -13.57
CA PHE A 54 19.25 5.86 -12.93
C PHE A 54 18.02 5.07 -13.38
N VAL A 55 18.23 3.97 -14.11
CA VAL A 55 17.15 3.11 -14.61
C VAL A 55 17.29 1.71 -14.03
N VAL A 56 16.23 1.20 -13.41
CA VAL A 56 16.20 -0.18 -12.90
C VAL A 56 15.81 -1.13 -14.02
N THR A 57 16.73 -2.01 -14.43
CA THR A 57 16.52 -2.95 -15.55
C THR A 57 16.02 -4.32 -15.11
N GLN A 58 16.26 -4.70 -13.86
CA GLN A 58 15.87 -6.00 -13.32
C GLN A 58 15.62 -5.90 -11.81
N ILE A 59 14.56 -6.55 -11.35
CA ILE A 59 14.29 -6.76 -9.92
C ILE A 59 13.96 -8.24 -9.72
N ALA A 60 14.65 -8.88 -8.78
CA ALA A 60 14.40 -10.26 -8.38
C ALA A 60 14.08 -10.30 -6.88
N THR A 61 12.91 -10.83 -6.54
CA THR A 61 12.39 -10.85 -5.17
C THR A 61 11.95 -12.26 -4.80
N ARG A 62 12.28 -12.66 -3.57
CA ARG A 62 11.87 -13.95 -3.00
C ARG A 62 11.18 -13.71 -1.67
N PHE A 63 9.88 -13.96 -1.63
CA PHE A 63 9.07 -13.87 -0.42
C PHE A 63 9.26 -15.14 0.41
N ARG A 64 9.82 -15.01 1.62
CA ARG A 64 10.20 -16.15 2.48
C ARG A 64 9.17 -16.49 3.57
N ALA A 65 8.26 -15.57 3.87
CA ALA A 65 7.19 -15.74 4.84
C ALA A 65 6.00 -14.88 4.43
N LEU A 66 4.80 -15.22 4.94
CA LEU A 66 3.62 -14.37 4.77
C LEU A 66 3.92 -12.96 5.30
N PRO A 67 3.60 -11.89 4.54
CA PRO A 67 3.76 -10.53 5.01
C PRO A 67 3.03 -10.38 6.35
N LEU A 68 3.72 -9.78 7.33
CA LEU A 68 3.19 -9.47 8.66
C LEU A 68 1.71 -9.08 8.58
N TRP A 69 0.86 -9.90 9.18
CA TRP A 69 -0.49 -9.51 9.55
C TRP A 69 -0.42 -8.13 10.20
N ALA A 70 -1.22 -7.17 9.72
CA ALA A 70 -1.37 -5.91 10.42
C ALA A 70 -2.02 -6.22 11.77
N GLY A 71 -1.22 -6.18 12.82
CA GLY A 71 -1.59 -6.54 14.19
C GLY A 71 -2.51 -5.55 14.89
N THR A 72 -3.57 -5.13 14.21
CA THR A 72 -4.70 -4.44 14.81
C THR A 72 -5.86 -5.42 14.85
N PRO A 73 -6.53 -5.64 16.00
CA PRO A 73 -7.67 -6.53 16.06
C PRO A 73 -8.77 -5.99 15.14
N TRP A 74 -9.00 -6.69 14.03
CA TRP A 74 -10.13 -6.45 13.14
C TRP A 74 -11.39 -7.01 13.80
N SER A 75 -12.15 -6.16 14.48
CA SER A 75 -13.55 -6.45 14.76
C SER A 75 -14.38 -6.01 13.54
N SER A 76 -14.58 -6.89 12.54
CA SER A 76 -15.71 -6.69 11.62
C SER A 76 -16.99 -6.90 12.40
N ARG A 77 -17.48 -5.86 13.06
CA ARG A 77 -18.92 -5.73 13.28
C ARG A 77 -19.50 -5.25 11.96
N ARG A 78 -19.80 -6.21 11.08
CA ARG A 78 -20.60 -5.96 9.88
C ARG A 78 -22.00 -5.54 10.34
N LYS A 79 -22.24 -4.26 10.61
CA LYS A 79 -23.61 -3.74 10.62
C LYS A 79 -24.01 -3.59 9.16
N SER A 80 -24.50 -4.67 8.55
CA SER A 80 -25.43 -4.49 7.43
C SER A 80 -26.74 -3.99 8.03
N SER A 81 -26.83 -2.70 8.33
CA SER A 81 -28.14 -2.07 8.33
C SER A 81 -28.48 -1.81 6.87
N ARG A 82 -29.05 -2.83 6.21
CA ARG A 82 -30.06 -2.54 5.20
C ARG A 82 -31.17 -1.82 5.96
N SER A 83 -31.17 -0.49 5.98
CA SER A 83 -32.40 0.23 6.21
C SER A 83 -33.22 0.08 4.94
N ALA A 84 -33.96 -1.04 4.88
CA ALA A 84 -35.13 -1.10 4.03
C ALA A 84 -36.06 0.02 4.51
N VAL A 85 -36.23 1.06 3.71
CA VAL A 85 -37.29 2.05 3.93
C VAL A 85 -38.60 1.33 3.60
N PRO A 86 -39.54 1.19 4.55
CA PRO A 86 -40.82 0.57 4.25
C PRO A 86 -41.59 1.49 3.29
N ARG A 87 -41.91 0.99 2.10
CA ARG A 87 -42.98 1.56 1.28
C ARG A 87 -44.30 1.28 1.99
N ARG A 88 -44.94 2.30 2.54
CA ARG A 88 -46.33 2.21 2.99
C ARG A 88 -47.21 2.38 1.76
N GLY A 89 -47.80 1.28 1.31
CA GLY A 89 -48.95 1.32 0.40
C GLY A 89 -50.22 1.64 1.19
N GLY A 90 -51.17 2.26 0.49
CA GLY A 90 -52.60 2.24 0.81
C GLY A 90 -53.18 3.53 1.37
N ASP A 91 -53.86 4.26 0.49
CA ASP A 91 -55.29 4.66 0.57
C ASP A 91 -55.72 5.58 1.74
N SER A 92 -56.59 6.60 1.61
CA SER A 92 -57.59 7.00 0.61
C SER A 92 -58.16 8.38 0.97
N ALA A 93 -58.69 9.10 -0.05
CA ALA A 93 -59.84 10.01 -0.01
C ALA A 93 -59.80 11.30 0.84
N SER A 94 -59.75 12.44 0.15
CA SER A 94 -60.86 13.41 0.05
C SER A 94 -60.65 14.31 -1.16
#